data_AF-A0A923C6U4-F1
#
_entry.id   AF-A0A923C6U4-F1
#
_cell.length_a   1.000
_cell.length_b   1.000
_cell.length_c   1.000
_cell.angle_alpha   90.00
_cell.angle_beta   90.00
_cell.angle_gamma   90.00
#
_symmetry.space_group_name_H-M   'P 1'
#
loop_
_entity.id
_entity.type
_entity.pdbx_description
1 polymer ?
#
loop_
_entity_poly.entity_id
_entity_poly.type
_entity_poly.pdbx_seq_one_letter_code
_entity_poly.pdbx_strand_id
1 'polypeptide(L)'
;LVSDQVSASVLCPYFVPTGISQSHRNKPAELAEEKATQSQLIGQAMSDKAVSSGRVTAAQVAQLVFDGIRADRFYLYSHPKALGNVRARMENIVNQENPADPFLERPEIGVGLRAALRQA
;
A
#
# COMPACT_ATOMS: atom_id res chain seq x y z
N LEU A 1 5.32 31.88 -8.36
CA LEU A 1 5.03 30.44 -8.56
C LEU A 1 6.21 29.68 -9.16
N VAL A 2 7.26 30.35 -9.66
CA VAL A 2 8.53 29.73 -10.05
C VAL A 2 9.62 30.25 -9.11
N SER A 3 9.67 29.72 -7.89
CA SER A 3 10.76 29.98 -6.94
C SER A 3 11.25 28.66 -6.36
N ASP A 4 12.54 28.56 -6.10
CA ASP A 4 13.20 27.44 -5.42
C ASP A 4 12.91 27.38 -3.91
N GLN A 5 12.24 28.40 -3.35
CA GLN A 5 11.92 28.50 -1.93
C GLN A 5 10.85 27.51 -1.44
N VAL A 6 10.12 26.87 -2.36
CA VAL A 6 9.09 25.88 -2.02
C VAL A 6 9.30 24.65 -2.89
N SER A 7 9.66 23.54 -2.25
CA SER A 7 9.69 22.21 -2.86
C SER A 7 8.67 21.28 -2.20
N ALA A 8 8.53 20.08 -2.73
CA ALA A 8 7.61 19.08 -2.23
C ALA A 8 8.22 17.67 -2.31
N SER A 9 7.71 16.78 -1.47
CA SER A 9 8.01 15.35 -1.51
C SER A 9 6.71 14.56 -1.48
N VAL A 10 6.73 13.36 -2.05
CA VAL A 10 5.68 12.36 -1.94
C VAL A 10 6.20 11.15 -1.16
N LEU A 11 5.56 10.88 -0.03
CA LEU A 11 5.78 9.67 0.75
C LEU A 11 4.92 8.54 0.19
N CYS A 12 5.57 7.45 -0.22
CA CYS A 12 4.93 6.26 -0.75
C CYS A 12 5.28 5.06 0.16
N PRO A 13 4.61 4.93 1.32
CA PRO A 13 4.93 3.87 2.26
C PRO A 13 4.30 2.54 1.81
N TYR A 14 4.90 1.43 2.26
CA TYR A 14 4.25 0.12 2.23
C TYR A 14 3.51 -0.14 3.55
N PHE A 15 3.27 -1.39 3.93
CA PHE A 15 2.65 -1.70 5.22
C PHE A 15 3.52 -1.30 6.41
N VAL A 16 2.97 -0.44 7.26
CA VAL A 16 3.59 0.09 8.49
C VAL A 16 2.61 -0.18 9.64
N PRO A 17 3.05 -0.75 10.78
CA PRO A 17 2.17 -1.03 11.92
C PRO A 17 1.58 0.26 12.50
N THR A 18 0.35 0.56 12.06
CA THR A 18 -0.46 1.70 12.48
C THR A 18 -1.91 1.23 12.61
N GLY A 19 -2.82 2.12 13.01
CA GLY A 19 -4.24 1.80 13.06
C GLY A 19 -4.96 1.82 11.71
N ILE A 20 -4.28 1.88 10.55
CA ILE A 20 -4.94 2.13 9.26
C ILE A 20 -5.92 1.02 8.84
N SER A 21 -5.68 -0.24 9.21
CA SER A 21 -6.62 -1.33 8.91
C SER A 21 -7.94 -1.18 9.65
N GLN A 22 -7.97 -0.41 10.74
CA GLN A 22 -9.17 -0.11 11.52
C GLN A 22 -9.70 1.31 11.18
N SER A 23 -9.58 1.74 9.93
CA SER A 23 -9.92 3.09 9.46
C SER A 23 -11.42 3.38 9.45
N HIS A 24 -12.27 2.36 9.49
CA HIS A 24 -13.73 2.52 9.62
C HIS A 24 -14.11 3.37 10.84
N ARG A 25 -13.28 3.39 11.90
CA ARG A 25 -13.47 4.28 13.06
C ARG A 25 -13.42 5.78 12.73
N ASN A 26 -12.82 6.15 11.59
CA ASN A 26 -12.68 7.54 11.13
C ASN A 26 -13.74 7.91 10.08
N LYS A 27 -14.62 6.98 9.70
CA LYS A 27 -15.65 7.23 8.67
C LYS A 27 -16.69 8.23 9.22
N PRO A 28 -17.01 9.32 8.48
CA PRO A 28 -18.07 10.25 8.88
C PRO A 28 -19.43 9.56 9.02
N ALA A 29 -20.18 9.90 10.07
CA ALA A 29 -21.46 9.27 10.40
C ALA A 29 -22.57 9.50 9.36
N GLU A 30 -22.43 10.53 8.52
CA GLU A 30 -23.35 10.83 7.42
C GLU A 30 -23.21 9.87 6.22
N LEU A 31 -22.15 9.07 6.16
CA LEU A 31 -21.96 8.06 5.13
C LEU A 31 -22.65 6.75 5.53
N ALA A 32 -23.45 6.19 4.61
CA ALA A 32 -24.21 4.98 4.86
C ALA A 32 -23.31 3.80 5.30
N GLU A 33 -23.75 3.08 6.33
CA GLU A 33 -23.18 1.79 6.71
C GLU A 33 -23.74 0.71 5.78
N GLU A 34 -22.84 -0.06 5.17
CA GLU A 34 -23.20 -1.18 4.31
C GLU A 34 -22.65 -2.47 4.91
N LYS A 35 -23.43 -3.54 4.81
CA LYS A 35 -22.95 -4.86 5.23
C LYS A 35 -21.80 -5.27 4.30
N ALA A 36 -20.64 -5.53 4.89
CA ALA A 36 -19.47 -5.96 4.14
C ALA A 36 -19.77 -7.25 3.35
N THR A 37 -19.38 -7.26 2.08
CA THR A 37 -19.37 -8.45 1.25
C THR A 37 -18.26 -9.39 1.70
N GLN A 38 -18.33 -10.65 1.26
CA GLN A 38 -17.31 -11.63 1.59
C GLN A 38 -15.90 -11.23 1.13
N SER A 39 -15.78 -10.66 -0.06
CA SER A 39 -14.49 -10.20 -0.57
C SER A 39 -13.92 -9.04 0.26
N GLN A 40 -14.79 -8.17 0.78
CA GLN A 40 -14.39 -7.09 1.70
C GLN A 40 -13.93 -7.63 3.05
N LEU A 41 -14.58 -8.66 3.61
CA LEU A 41 -14.15 -9.30 4.86
C LEU A 41 -12.78 -9.98 4.72
N ILE A 42 -12.56 -10.71 3.62
CA ILE A 42 -11.25 -11.30 3.31
C ILE A 42 -10.19 -10.22 3.12
N GLY A 43 -10.54 -9.13 2.42
CA GLY A 43 -9.67 -7.97 2.24
C GLY A 43 -9.27 -7.32 3.56
N GLN A 44 -10.22 -7.15 4.48
CA GLN A 44 -9.98 -6.62 5.82
C GLN A 44 -8.98 -7.49 6.60
N ALA A 45 -9.19 -8.81 6.65
CA ALA A 45 -8.28 -9.72 7.33
C ALA A 45 -6.87 -9.71 6.73
N MET A 46 -6.77 -9.61 5.40
CA MET A 46 -5.50 -9.45 4.69
C MET A 46 -4.80 -8.14 5.07
N SER A 47 -5.53 -7.03 5.09
CA SER A 47 -5.00 -5.72 5.51
C SER A 47 -4.52 -5.74 6.96
N ASP A 48 -5.29 -6.32 7.88
CA ASP A 48 -4.89 -6.46 9.29
C ASP A 48 -3.59 -7.25 9.42
N LYS A 49 -3.46 -8.39 8.72
CA LYS A 49 -2.23 -9.20 8.71
C LYS A 49 -1.05 -8.44 8.10
N ALA A 50 -1.27 -7.78 6.97
CA ALA A 50 -0.21 -7.08 6.25
C ALA A 50 0.33 -5.88 7.05
N VAL A 51 -0.56 -5.07 7.63
CA VAL A 51 -0.21 -3.93 8.48
C VAL A 51 0.50 -4.37 9.76
N SER A 52 -0.02 -5.37 10.46
CA SER A 52 0.56 -5.85 11.74
C SER A 52 1.91 -6.55 11.57
N SER A 53 2.17 -7.15 10.41
CA SER A 53 3.45 -7.80 10.09
C SER A 53 4.53 -6.86 9.53
N GLY A 54 4.21 -5.57 9.36
CA GLY A 54 5.14 -4.56 8.85
C GLY A 54 6.38 -4.43 9.75
N ARG A 55 7.58 -4.48 9.17
CA ARG A 55 8.84 -4.39 9.91
C ARG A 55 9.34 -2.97 10.08
N VAL A 56 8.96 -2.07 9.18
CA VAL A 56 9.32 -0.65 9.27
C VAL A 56 8.31 0.04 10.16
N THR A 57 8.78 0.73 11.20
CA THR A 57 7.94 1.42 12.18
C THR A 57 7.53 2.81 11.70
N ALA A 58 6.46 3.37 12.28
CA ALA A 58 6.04 4.74 12.00
C ALA A 58 7.15 5.77 12.31
N ALA A 59 7.95 5.53 13.38
CA ALA A 59 9.09 6.39 13.73
C ALA A 59 10.20 6.33 12.66
N GLN A 60 10.50 5.16 12.11
CA GLN A 60 11.45 5.03 11.00
C GLN A 60 10.95 5.72 9.73
N VAL A 61 9.64 5.65 9.44
CA VAL A 61 9.04 6.40 8.33
C VAL A 61 9.15 7.91 8.56
N ALA A 62 8.89 8.39 9.78
CA ALA A 62 9.06 9.80 10.10
C ALA A 62 10.52 10.26 9.88
N GLN A 63 11.50 9.49 10.35
CA GLN A 63 12.91 9.77 10.12
C GLN A 63 13.23 9.85 8.62
N LEU A 64 12.77 8.88 7.82
CA LEU A 64 12.92 8.89 6.37
C LEU A 64 12.33 10.14 5.72
N VAL A 65 11.18 10.62 6.19
CA VAL A 65 10.55 11.86 5.69
C VAL A 65 11.45 13.06 5.94
N PHE A 66 11.90 13.24 7.18
CA PHE A 66 12.78 14.35 7.53
C PHE A 66 14.10 14.30 6.75
N ASP A 67 14.67 13.12 6.55
CA ASP A 67 15.89 12.95 5.75
C ASP A 67 15.64 13.23 4.26
N GLY A 68 14.47 12.83 3.75
CA GLY A 68 14.02 13.13 2.40
C GLY A 68 13.87 14.62 2.14
N ILE A 69 13.23 15.34 3.07
CA ILE A 69 13.05 16.79 2.99
C ILE A 69 14.41 17.51 3.00
N ARG A 70 15.31 17.14 3.93
CA ARG A 70 16.66 17.76 3.99
C ARG A 70 17.49 17.55 2.73
N ALA A 71 17.27 16.43 2.05
CA ALA A 71 17.97 16.07 0.82
C ALA A 71 17.23 16.53 -0.46
N ASP A 72 16.15 17.31 -0.34
CA ASP A 72 15.28 17.76 -1.43
C ASP A 72 14.85 16.59 -2.36
N ARG A 73 14.50 15.45 -1.74
CA ARG A 73 14.10 14.23 -2.46
C ARG A 73 12.60 14.21 -2.66
N PHE A 74 12.16 14.14 -3.91
CA PHE A 74 10.74 14.03 -4.24
C PHE A 74 10.15 12.67 -3.83
N TYR A 75 10.70 11.54 -4.31
CA TYR A 75 10.14 10.20 -4.03
C TYR A 75 10.74 9.57 -2.76
N LEU A 76 9.89 9.34 -1.76
CA LEU A 76 10.27 8.73 -0.49
C LEU A 76 9.60 7.35 -0.33
N TYR A 77 10.35 6.29 -0.61
CA TYR A 77 9.90 4.91 -0.42
C TYR A 77 10.44 4.32 0.88
N SER A 78 9.55 3.93 1.79
CA SER A 78 9.97 3.27 3.05
C SER A 78 10.47 1.83 2.84
N HIS A 79 10.11 1.23 1.71
CA HIS A 79 10.47 -0.15 1.36
C HIS A 79 11.03 -0.19 -0.07
N PRO A 80 12.26 0.28 -0.31
CA PRO A 80 12.81 0.41 -1.67
C PRO A 80 12.93 -0.95 -2.40
N LYS A 81 12.98 -2.06 -1.67
CA LYS A 81 12.98 -3.41 -2.23
C LYS A 81 11.59 -3.90 -2.68
N ALA A 82 10.52 -3.20 -2.33
CA ALA A 82 9.13 -3.56 -2.66
C ALA A 82 8.62 -2.88 -3.95
N LEU A 83 9.52 -2.59 -4.90
CA LEU A 83 9.20 -1.93 -6.17
C LEU A 83 9.06 -2.90 -7.35
N GLY A 84 9.16 -4.21 -7.14
CA GLY A 84 9.02 -5.24 -8.18
C GLY A 84 7.70 -5.13 -8.94
N ASN A 85 6.57 -5.10 -8.22
CA ASN A 85 5.24 -4.91 -8.82
C ASN A 85 5.09 -3.55 -9.52
N VAL A 86 5.77 -2.49 -9.06
CA VAL A 86 5.76 -1.18 -9.73
C VAL A 86 6.46 -1.29 -11.08
N ARG A 87 7.64 -1.91 -11.12
CA ARG A 87 8.39 -2.17 -12.36
C ARG A 87 7.55 -2.96 -13.36
N ALA A 88 7.04 -4.12 -12.95
CA ALA A 88 6.23 -4.98 -13.82
C ALA A 88 5.00 -4.25 -14.37
N ARG A 89 4.32 -3.44 -13.54
CA ARG A 89 3.21 -2.59 -13.99
C ARG A 89 3.64 -1.61 -15.07
N MET A 90 4.75 -0.89 -14.87
CA MET A 90 5.22 0.11 -15.85
C MET A 90 5.66 -0.56 -17.16
N GLU A 91 6.31 -1.72 -17.09
CA GLU A 91 6.71 -2.51 -18.25
C GLU A 91 5.51 -3.00 -19.05
N ASN A 92 4.49 -3.59 -18.40
CA ASN A 92 3.26 -4.03 -19.09
C ASN A 92 2.52 -2.85 -19.75
N ILE A 93 2.50 -1.67 -19.12
CA ILE A 93 1.88 -0.47 -19.71
C ILE A 93 2.62 -0.05 -21.00
N VAL A 94 3.96 0.00 -20.97
CA VAL A 94 4.77 0.37 -22.14
C VAL A 94 4.63 -0.66 -23.26
N ASN A 95 4.60 -1.94 -22.91
CA ASN A 95 4.52 -3.04 -23.87
C ASN A 95 3.08 -3.34 -24.35
N GLN A 96 2.07 -2.68 -23.77
CA GLN A 96 0.65 -2.95 -24.03
C GLN A 96 0.25 -4.40 -23.74
N GLU A 97 0.84 -4.96 -22.69
CA GLU A 97 0.54 -6.31 -22.20
C GLU A 97 -0.55 -6.24 -21.12
N ASN A 98 -1.31 -7.33 -20.97
CA ASN A 98 -2.26 -7.44 -19.87
C ASN A 98 -1.52 -7.32 -18.52
N PRO A 99 -2.15 -6.74 -17.48
CA PRO A 99 -1.53 -6.63 -16.18
C PRO A 99 -1.05 -7.98 -15.65
N ALA A 100 0.21 -8.03 -15.22
CA ALA A 100 0.78 -9.15 -14.48
C ALA A 100 -0.05 -9.52 -13.23
N ASP A 101 -0.01 -10.80 -12.84
CA ASP A 101 -0.60 -11.25 -11.58
C ASP A 101 0.05 -10.47 -10.40
N PRO A 102 -0.73 -9.79 -9.54
CA PRO A 102 -0.18 -9.03 -8.42
C PRO A 102 0.56 -9.91 -7.39
N PHE A 103 0.41 -11.24 -7.46
CA PHE A 103 1.05 -12.22 -6.59
C PHE A 103 2.19 -12.98 -7.29
N LEU A 104 2.73 -12.51 -8.41
CA LEU A 104 3.85 -13.19 -9.11
C LEU A 104 5.02 -13.55 -8.18
N GLU A 105 5.39 -12.66 -7.26
CA GLU A 105 6.48 -12.91 -6.30
C GLU A 105 6.09 -13.87 -5.16
N ARG A 106 4.79 -14.04 -4.89
CA ARG A 106 4.23 -14.87 -3.81
C ARG A 106 2.93 -15.58 -4.24
N PRO A 107 2.99 -16.51 -5.22
CA PRO A 107 1.79 -17.07 -5.87
C PRO A 107 0.85 -17.79 -4.90
N GLU A 108 1.36 -18.32 -3.80
CA GLU A 108 0.59 -19.02 -2.77
C GLU A 108 -0.47 -18.13 -2.13
N ILE A 109 -0.24 -16.81 -2.05
CA ILE A 109 -1.21 -15.85 -1.54
C ILE A 109 -2.41 -15.78 -2.49
N GLY A 110 -2.16 -15.65 -3.79
CA GLY A 110 -3.22 -15.60 -4.81
C GLY A 110 -4.05 -16.89 -4.86
N VAL A 111 -3.40 -18.05 -4.73
CA VAL A 111 -4.08 -19.35 -4.64
C VAL A 111 -4.98 -19.41 -3.41
N GLY A 112 -4.47 -19.04 -2.24
CA GLY A 112 -5.24 -19.02 -0.99
C GLY A 112 -6.45 -18.11 -1.06
N LEU A 113 -6.32 -16.91 -1.64
CA LEU A 113 -7.42 -15.97 -1.80
C LEU A 113 -8.52 -16.50 -2.71
N ARG A 114 -8.15 -17.09 -3.85
CA ARG A 114 -9.12 -17.72 -4.77
C ARG A 114 -9.86 -18.88 -4.12
N ALA A 115 -9.17 -19.67 -3.29
CA ALA A 115 -9.80 -20.75 -2.53
C ALA A 115 -10.79 -20.21 -1.49
N ALA A 116 -10.39 -19.21 -0.70
CA ALA A 116 -11.24 -18.58 0.32
C ALA A 116 -12.50 -17.96 -0.27
N LEU A 117 -12.42 -17.36 -1.46
CA LEU A 117 -13.57 -16.78 -2.16
C LEU A 117 -14.55 -17.82 -2.70
N ARG A 118 -14.09 -19.02 -3.08
CA ARG A 118 -14.94 -20.08 -3.63
C ARG A 118 -15.65 -20.92 -2.56
N GLN A 119 -15.14 -20.89 -1.33
CA GLN A 119 -15.68 -21.65 -0.20
C GLN A 119 -16.75 -20.88 0.60
N ALA A 120 -17.00 -19.63 0.23
CA ALA A 120 -17.93 -18.72 0.91
C ALA A 120 -19.14 -18.42 0.03
#